data_AF-A0A954IGE8-F1
#
_entry.id   AF-A0A954IGE8-F1
#
_cell.length_a   1.000
_cell.length_b   1.000
_cell.length_c   1.000
_cell.angle_alpha   90.00
_cell.angle_beta   90.00
_cell.angle_gamma   90.00
#
_symmetry.space_group_name_H-M   'P 1'
#
loop_
_entity.id
_entity.type
_entity.pdbx_description
1 polymer ?
#
loop_
_entity_poly.entity_id
_entity_poly.type
_entity_poly.pdbx_seq_one_letter_code
_entity_poly.pdbx_strand_id
1 'polypeptide(L)'
;MRKIVAPIAAMTLLVTLVSAAATAQPLQTKSKSAAKEAADRYRRLPSGFGVLELSDEQKEEIYSIRQNYGEQIDELEAELEKLRSEMNDEIEDVLTTTQKKTLADSRKEKAPRASSTSKGTDSKSDEPKSASTSSSRKTSSRKSSSKK
;
A
#
# COMPACT_ATOMS: atom_id res chain seq x y z
N MET A 1 -26.05 -22.89 41.18
CA MET A 1 -25.36 -21.60 41.40
C MET A 1 -23.99 -21.89 42.01
N ARG A 2 -22.93 -21.37 41.37
CA ARG A 2 -21.63 -20.90 41.91
C ARG A 2 -21.35 -21.30 43.37
N LYS A 3 -20.22 -21.90 43.76
CA LYS A 3 -18.83 -21.47 43.55
C LYS A 3 -17.87 -22.62 43.92
N ILE A 4 -16.95 -22.99 43.03
CA ILE A 4 -15.67 -23.60 43.44
C ILE A 4 -14.65 -22.50 43.16
N VAL A 5 -14.09 -21.94 44.21
CA VAL A 5 -12.91 -21.08 44.16
C VAL A 5 -11.83 -21.85 44.93
N ALA A 6 -10.74 -22.08 44.20
CA ALA A 6 -9.43 -22.63 44.61
C ALA A 6 -8.81 -21.77 45.76
N PRO A 7 -7.53 -21.87 46.19
CA PRO A 7 -6.35 -22.51 45.58
C PRO A 7 -5.45 -23.23 46.62
N ILE A 8 -4.29 -23.81 46.29
CA ILE A 8 -2.98 -23.14 46.35
C ILE A 8 -1.89 -24.23 46.21
N ALA A 9 -0.84 -23.89 45.45
CA ALA A 9 0.55 -24.37 45.56
C ALA A 9 0.82 -25.85 45.29
N ALA A 10 1.94 -26.25 44.72
CA ALA A 10 3.09 -25.55 44.19
C ALA A 10 3.73 -26.55 43.22
N MET A 11 4.03 -26.13 42.00
CA MET A 11 4.92 -26.90 41.14
C MET A 11 6.05 -26.00 40.69
N THR A 12 7.01 -25.89 41.59
CA THR A 12 8.35 -25.38 41.36
C THR A 12 9.09 -26.22 40.32
N LEU A 13 9.71 -25.49 39.38
CA LEU A 13 11.08 -25.68 38.92
C LEU A 13 11.40 -26.93 38.08
N LEU A 14 11.54 -26.74 36.76
CA LEU A 14 12.72 -27.24 36.05
C LEU A 14 12.96 -26.41 34.77
N VAL A 15 13.86 -25.43 34.87
CA VAL A 15 14.49 -24.80 33.70
C VAL A 15 15.67 -25.69 33.32
N THR A 16 15.55 -26.45 32.23
CA THR A 16 16.66 -27.13 31.57
C THR A 16 17.04 -26.36 30.31
N LEU A 17 18.15 -25.63 30.41
CA LEU A 17 18.83 -24.97 29.32
C LEU A 17 19.62 -26.04 28.54
N VAL A 18 19.18 -26.38 27.32
CA VAL A 18 19.98 -27.16 26.36
C VAL A 18 20.38 -26.23 25.23
N SER A 19 21.63 -25.77 25.28
CA SER A 19 22.32 -25.12 24.16
C SER A 19 22.78 -26.19 23.18
N ALA A 20 22.06 -26.34 22.07
CA ALA A 20 22.54 -27.07 20.90
C ALA A 20 23.10 -26.05 19.89
N ALA A 21 24.40 -26.18 19.63
CA ALA A 21 25.15 -25.37 18.69
C ALA A 21 24.54 -25.44 17.28
N ALA A 22 23.98 -24.33 16.83
CA ALA A 22 23.57 -24.15 15.43
C ALA A 22 24.83 -23.92 14.59
N THR A 23 25.17 -24.93 13.79
CA THR A 23 26.03 -24.81 12.62
C THR A 23 25.61 -23.62 11.77
N ALA A 24 26.48 -22.61 11.70
CA ALA A 24 26.33 -21.46 10.82
C ALA A 24 26.37 -21.90 9.35
N GLN A 25 25.19 -22.01 8.74
CA GLN A 25 25.05 -21.95 7.29
C GLN A 25 25.11 -20.48 6.85
N PRO A 26 26.04 -20.07 5.95
CA PRO A 26 26.04 -18.72 5.42
C PRO A 26 24.93 -18.56 4.38
N LEU A 27 23.71 -18.28 4.85
CA LEU A 27 22.56 -17.92 4.01
C LEU A 27 22.35 -16.39 4.03
N GLN A 28 23.32 -15.57 3.62
CA GLN A 28 23.07 -14.12 3.50
C GLN A 28 23.84 -13.43 2.38
N THR A 29 23.25 -13.39 1.18
CA THR A 29 23.53 -12.30 0.21
C THR A 29 22.28 -11.74 -0.48
N LYS A 30 21.08 -12.31 -0.29
CA LYS A 30 19.83 -11.75 -0.85
C LYS A 30 19.03 -10.85 0.11
N SER A 31 19.33 -10.86 1.41
CA SER A 31 18.60 -10.08 2.42
C SER A 31 19.00 -8.60 2.47
N LYS A 32 20.21 -8.24 2.00
CA LYS A 32 20.71 -6.86 2.11
C LYS A 32 20.09 -5.90 1.08
N SER A 33 19.58 -6.42 -0.04
CA SER A 33 18.93 -5.60 -1.08
C SER A 33 17.51 -5.21 -0.68
N ALA A 34 16.69 -6.18 -0.25
CA ALA A 34 15.30 -5.93 0.15
C ALA A 34 15.20 -5.09 1.43
N ALA A 35 16.10 -5.30 2.40
CA ALA A 35 16.16 -4.47 3.61
C ALA A 35 16.58 -3.02 3.31
N LYS A 36 17.44 -2.81 2.31
CA LYS A 36 17.87 -1.46 1.91
C LYS A 36 16.77 -0.74 1.12
N GLU A 37 16.04 -1.45 0.27
CA GLU A 37 14.86 -0.90 -0.45
C GLU A 37 13.73 -0.53 0.52
N ALA A 38 13.44 -1.36 1.52
CA ALA A 38 12.44 -1.05 2.54
C ALA A 38 12.82 0.17 3.38
N ALA A 39 14.10 0.27 3.79
CA ALA A 39 14.62 1.44 4.50
C ALA A 39 14.58 2.72 3.66
N ASP A 40 14.73 2.63 2.33
CA ASP A 40 14.73 3.78 1.44
C ASP A 40 13.33 4.39 1.28
N ARG A 41 12.26 3.58 1.35
CA ARG A 41 10.86 4.06 1.26
C ARG A 41 10.52 5.13 2.31
N TYR A 42 11.09 5.02 3.51
CA TYR A 42 10.80 5.93 4.62
C TYR A 42 11.79 7.09 4.75
N ARG A 43 12.88 7.07 3.98
CA ARG A 43 13.95 8.08 3.99
C ARG A 43 13.61 9.33 3.18
N ARG A 44 12.39 9.82 3.35
CA ARG A 44 11.89 11.04 2.72
C ARG A 44 11.24 11.93 3.76
N LEU A 45 11.51 13.23 3.68
CA LEU A 45 10.87 14.19 4.57
C LEU A 45 9.37 14.28 4.27
N PRO A 46 8.52 14.47 5.30
CA PRO A 46 7.11 14.75 5.08
C PRO A 46 6.90 15.98 4.19
N SER A 47 5.75 16.03 3.52
CA SER A 47 5.40 17.17 2.67
C SER A 47 5.46 18.47 3.47
N GLY A 48 6.08 19.51 2.90
CA GLY A 48 6.23 20.81 3.56
C GLY A 48 7.35 20.89 4.61
N PHE A 49 8.01 19.80 4.98
CA PHE A 49 9.13 19.84 5.94
C PHE A 49 10.46 20.22 5.28
N GLY A 50 10.56 20.12 3.95
CA GLY A 50 11.78 20.48 3.22
C GLY A 50 12.09 21.99 3.19
N VAL A 51 11.12 22.85 3.56
CA VAL A 51 11.35 24.30 3.68
C VAL A 51 11.75 24.72 5.09
N LEU A 52 11.69 23.79 6.06
CA LEU A 52 12.17 24.02 7.40
C LEU A 52 13.69 23.78 7.37
N GLU A 53 14.49 24.73 7.87
CA GLU A 53 15.94 24.60 7.97
C GLU A 53 16.32 23.60 9.07
N LEU A 54 16.00 22.33 8.85
CA LEU A 54 16.21 21.23 9.80
C LEU A 54 17.69 20.85 9.86
N SER A 55 18.18 20.60 11.07
CA SER A 55 19.49 19.97 11.26
C SER A 55 19.47 18.53 10.75
N ASP A 56 20.65 17.97 10.47
CA ASP A 56 20.74 16.58 10.00
C ASP A 56 20.29 15.58 11.07
N GLU A 57 20.53 15.88 12.35
CA GLU A 57 20.02 15.11 13.49
C GLU A 57 18.48 15.06 13.50
N GLN A 58 17.82 16.20 13.30
CA GLN A 58 16.36 16.27 13.22
C GLN A 58 15.82 15.47 12.02
N LYS A 59 16.50 15.51 10.87
CA LYS A 59 16.08 14.74 9.69
C LYS A 59 16.18 13.24 9.94
N GLU A 60 17.28 12.77 10.55
CA GLU A 60 17.46 11.36 10.86
C GLU A 60 16.44 10.87 11.91
N GLU A 61 16.11 11.71 12.91
CA GLU A 61 15.02 11.40 13.85
C GLU A 61 13.66 11.30 13.15
N ILE A 62 13.35 12.23 12.23
CA ILE A 62 12.14 12.18 11.41
C ILE A 62 12.11 10.89 10.58
N TYR A 63 13.21 10.50 9.95
CA TYR A 63 13.27 9.26 9.18
C TYR A 63 13.04 8.03 10.04
N SER A 64 13.64 7.97 11.24
CA SER A 64 13.42 6.87 12.19
C SER A 64 11.96 6.78 12.62
N ILE A 65 11.30 7.92 12.90
CA ILE A 65 9.88 7.97 13.26
C ILE A 65 9.04 7.46 12.08
N ARG A 66 9.30 7.94 10.86
CA ARG A 66 8.56 7.53 9.67
C ARG A 66 8.73 6.05 9.36
N GLN A 67 9.91 5.48 9.60
CA GLN A 67 10.13 4.05 9.42
C GLN A 67 9.28 3.24 10.40
N ASN A 68 9.38 3.53 11.70
CA ASN A 68 8.70 2.76 12.73
C ASN A 68 7.17 2.78 12.55
N TYR A 69 6.58 3.96 12.33
CA TYR A 69 5.15 4.05 12.09
C TYR A 69 4.75 3.58 10.70
N GLY A 70 5.62 3.75 9.71
CA GLY A 70 5.38 3.28 8.35
C GLY A 70 5.22 1.77 8.27
N GLU A 71 6.07 1.01 8.95
CA GLU A 71 5.97 -0.46 9.01
C GLU A 71 4.64 -0.91 9.64
N GLN A 72 4.21 -0.25 10.73
CA GLN A 72 2.93 -0.54 11.38
C GLN A 72 1.73 -0.16 10.50
N ILE A 73 1.82 0.95 9.78
CA ILE A 73 0.77 1.38 8.84
C ILE A 73 0.65 0.38 7.70
N ASP A 74 1.77 -0.04 7.08
CA ASP A 74 1.76 -1.00 5.99
C ASP A 74 1.13 -2.35 6.42
N GLU A 75 1.40 -2.81 7.65
CA GLU A 75 0.78 -4.01 8.23
C GLU A 75 -0.73 -3.85 8.41
N LEU A 76 -1.17 -2.73 9.00
CA LEU A 76 -2.59 -2.44 9.21
C LEU A 76 -3.34 -2.28 7.89
N GLU A 77 -2.73 -1.65 6.88
CA GLU A 77 -3.31 -1.52 5.55
C GLU A 77 -3.51 -2.89 4.87
N ALA A 78 -2.55 -3.82 5.05
CA ALA A 78 -2.69 -5.17 4.54
C ALA A 78 -3.82 -5.96 5.24
N GLU A 79 -3.96 -5.82 6.56
CA GLU A 79 -5.07 -6.41 7.32
C GLU A 79 -6.42 -5.81 6.88
N LEU A 80 -6.47 -4.51 6.69
CA LEU A 80 -7.66 -3.80 6.25
C LEU A 80 -8.09 -4.26 4.85
N GLU A 81 -7.15 -4.41 3.92
CA GLU A 81 -7.45 -4.91 2.56
C GLU A 81 -7.95 -6.36 2.60
N LYS A 82 -7.36 -7.21 3.44
CA LYS A 82 -7.84 -8.57 3.66
C LYS A 82 -9.28 -8.58 4.18
N LEU A 83 -9.59 -7.80 5.21
CA LEU A 83 -10.94 -7.69 5.78
C LEU A 83 -11.94 -7.14 4.76
N ARG A 84 -11.53 -6.17 3.92
CA ARG A 84 -12.38 -5.67 2.83
C ARG A 84 -12.70 -6.76 1.81
N SER A 85 -11.72 -7.59 1.45
CA SER A 85 -11.93 -8.72 0.54
C SER A 85 -12.92 -9.71 1.16
N GLU A 86 -12.68 -10.15 2.40
CA GLU A 86 -13.56 -11.09 3.11
C GLU A 86 -14.99 -10.55 3.23
N MET A 87 -15.14 -9.29 3.63
CA MET A 87 -16.45 -8.62 3.69
C MET A 87 -17.14 -8.60 2.32
N ASN A 88 -16.42 -8.31 1.23
CA ASN A 88 -17.01 -8.32 -0.11
C ASN A 88 -17.43 -9.72 -0.54
N ASP A 89 -16.64 -10.75 -0.22
CA ASP A 89 -16.98 -12.15 -0.51
C ASP A 89 -18.25 -12.57 0.24
N GLU A 90 -18.35 -12.23 1.53
CA GLU A 90 -19.55 -12.48 2.34
C GLU A 90 -20.78 -11.73 1.81
N ILE A 91 -20.61 -10.48 1.36
CA ILE A 91 -21.68 -9.71 0.70
C ILE A 91 -22.10 -10.37 -0.61
N GLU A 92 -21.16 -10.89 -1.40
CA GLU A 92 -21.50 -11.60 -2.62
C GLU A 92 -22.23 -12.91 -2.33
N ASP A 93 -21.90 -13.61 -1.25
CA ASP A 93 -22.51 -14.89 -0.91
C ASP A 93 -23.99 -14.84 -0.54
N VAL A 94 -24.49 -13.69 -0.09
CA VAL A 94 -25.93 -13.50 0.12
C VAL A 94 -26.69 -13.22 -1.19
N LEU A 95 -26.00 -13.04 -2.32
CA LEU A 95 -26.64 -12.78 -3.62
C LEU A 95 -27.17 -14.06 -4.28
N THR A 96 -28.27 -13.91 -4.99
CA THR A 96 -28.80 -14.97 -5.88
C THR A 96 -27.87 -15.20 -7.07
N THR A 97 -27.98 -16.39 -7.68
CA THR A 97 -27.18 -16.75 -8.86
C THR A 97 -27.37 -15.78 -10.04
N THR A 98 -28.58 -15.26 -10.23
CA THR A 98 -28.89 -14.25 -11.25
C THR A 98 -28.22 -12.91 -10.93
N GLN A 99 -28.24 -12.47 -9.67
CA GLN A 99 -27.58 -11.23 -9.23
C GLN A 99 -26.05 -11.32 -9.36
N LYS A 100 -25.44 -12.46 -8.99
CA LYS A 100 -24.00 -12.71 -9.18
C LYS A 100 -23.59 -12.61 -10.66
N LYS A 101 -24.40 -13.12 -11.60
CA LYS A 101 -24.14 -12.99 -13.05
C LYS A 101 -24.16 -11.53 -13.50
N THR A 102 -25.18 -10.76 -13.11
CA THR A 102 -25.26 -9.33 -13.43
C THR A 102 -24.07 -8.55 -12.86
N LEU A 103 -23.62 -8.88 -11.64
CA LEU A 103 -22.43 -8.28 -11.04
C LEU A 103 -21.15 -8.60 -11.82
N ALA A 104 -20.98 -9.85 -12.25
CA ALA A 104 -19.81 -10.26 -13.02
C ALA A 104 -19.75 -9.59 -14.40
N ASP A 105 -20.89 -9.45 -15.08
CA ASP A 105 -20.94 -8.82 -16.40
C ASP A 105 -20.68 -7.31 -16.31
N SER A 106 -21.22 -6.64 -15.30
CA SER A 106 -20.93 -5.22 -15.05
C SER A 106 -19.46 -4.95 -14.66
N ARG A 107 -18.76 -5.90 -14.04
CA ARG A 107 -17.30 -5.82 -13.83
C ARG A 107 -16.50 -5.93 -15.13
N LYS A 108 -16.90 -6.80 -16.07
CA LYS A 108 -16.23 -6.96 -17.37
C LYS A 108 -16.37 -5.72 -18.26
N GLU A 109 -17.53 -5.06 -18.22
CA GLU A 109 -17.77 -3.83 -19.00
C GLU A 109 -16.94 -2.63 -18.51
N LYS A 110 -16.65 -2.58 -17.21
CA LYS A 110 -15.88 -1.49 -16.58
C LYS A 110 -14.38 -1.72 -16.57
N ALA A 111 -13.91 -2.92 -16.90
CA ALA A 111 -12.47 -3.16 -17.04
C ALA A 111 -11.93 -2.34 -18.23
N PRO A 112 -10.87 -1.52 -18.05
CA PRO A 112 -10.23 -0.87 -19.19
C PRO A 112 -9.75 -1.95 -20.16
N ARG A 113 -10.05 -1.80 -21.45
CA ARG A 113 -9.66 -2.73 -22.53
C ARG A 113 -8.14 -2.85 -22.64
N ALA A 114 -7.52 -3.58 -21.72
CA ALA A 114 -6.08 -3.74 -21.61
C ALA A 114 -5.64 -5.09 -22.19
N SER A 115 -5.93 -5.39 -23.46
CA SER A 115 -5.27 -6.49 -24.19
C SER A 115 -5.63 -6.58 -25.69
N SER A 116 -5.66 -5.47 -26.44
CA SER A 116 -5.70 -5.57 -27.92
C SER A 116 -4.80 -4.54 -28.60
N THR A 117 -3.51 -4.50 -28.25
CA THR A 117 -2.46 -3.93 -29.11
C THR A 117 -1.14 -4.64 -28.83
N SER A 118 -0.95 -5.78 -29.49
CA SER A 118 0.38 -6.39 -29.67
C SER A 118 0.40 -7.19 -30.97
N LYS A 119 0.46 -6.51 -32.11
CA LYS A 119 1.05 -7.03 -33.35
C LYS A 119 1.35 -5.90 -34.34
N GLY A 120 2.64 -5.74 -34.69
CA GLY A 120 3.16 -4.82 -35.72
C GLY A 120 4.29 -3.93 -35.19
N THR A 121 5.51 -4.42 -34.98
CA THR A 121 6.66 -4.40 -35.92
C THR A 121 6.96 -3.05 -36.57
N ASP A 122 8.18 -2.56 -36.29
CA ASP A 122 9.05 -1.70 -37.10
C ASP A 122 8.61 -0.27 -37.46
N SER A 123 9.21 0.73 -36.80
CA SER A 123 10.26 1.54 -37.46
C SER A 123 10.82 2.63 -36.54
N LYS A 124 12.15 2.72 -36.61
CA LYS A 124 13.07 3.67 -35.99
C LYS A 124 13.12 4.97 -36.80
N SER A 125 13.55 6.04 -36.12
CA SER A 125 14.18 7.28 -36.61
C SER A 125 13.35 8.56 -36.82
N ASP A 126 13.61 9.48 -35.87
CA ASP A 126 14.05 10.88 -36.03
C ASP A 126 13.04 12.05 -36.21
N GLU A 127 13.21 13.01 -35.29
CA GLU A 127 12.65 14.36 -35.05
C GLU A 127 12.76 15.37 -36.23
N PRO A 128 12.37 16.67 -36.08
CA PRO A 128 11.12 17.28 -35.58
C PRO A 128 10.57 18.31 -36.60
N LYS A 129 9.28 18.69 -36.52
CA LYS A 129 8.80 19.92 -37.20
C LYS A 129 8.02 20.82 -36.26
N SER A 130 8.75 21.84 -35.79
CA SER A 130 8.25 23.11 -35.30
C SER A 130 7.36 23.79 -36.35
N ALA A 131 6.12 24.14 -35.98
CA ALA A 131 5.42 25.36 -36.39
C ALA A 131 4.03 25.47 -35.74
N SER A 132 3.92 26.43 -34.81
CA SER A 132 2.86 27.44 -34.69
C SER A 132 1.39 27.04 -34.91
N THR A 133 0.56 27.18 -33.87
CA THR A 133 -0.58 28.12 -33.93
C THR A 133 -1.09 28.51 -32.54
N SER A 134 -1.08 29.81 -32.28
CA SER A 134 -1.82 30.47 -31.22
C SER A 134 -3.33 30.45 -31.49
N SER A 135 -4.15 30.06 -30.51
CA SER A 135 -5.49 30.64 -30.25
C SER A 135 -6.09 29.96 -29.01
N SER A 136 -6.18 30.66 -27.88
CA SER A 136 -7.35 31.48 -27.52
C SER A 136 -8.63 30.66 -27.26
N ARG A 137 -8.99 30.52 -25.97
CA ARG A 137 -10.37 30.50 -25.43
C ARG A 137 -10.29 30.41 -23.91
N LYS A 138 -10.31 31.55 -23.23
CA LYS A 138 -11.49 32.31 -22.80
C LYS A 138 -12.17 31.66 -21.60
N THR A 139 -11.73 32.11 -20.44
CA THR A 139 -12.45 32.10 -19.17
C THR A 139 -13.77 32.85 -19.37
N SER A 140 -14.91 32.16 -19.22
CA SER A 140 -16.22 32.81 -19.11
C SER A 140 -16.79 32.54 -17.74
N SER A 141 -16.64 33.57 -16.91
CA SER A 141 -17.43 33.88 -15.74
C SER A 141 -18.93 33.67 -15.99
N ARG A 142 -19.54 32.72 -15.27
CA ARG A 142 -21.00 32.65 -15.14
C ARG A 142 -21.42 33.65 -14.06
N LYS A 143 -21.72 34.86 -14.53
CA LYS A 143 -22.47 35.88 -13.81
C LYS A 143 -23.89 35.36 -13.59
N SER A 144 -24.20 34.95 -12.37
CA SER A 144 -25.55 34.63 -11.91
C SER A 144 -26.38 35.91 -11.88
N SER A 145 -27.22 36.06 -12.89
CA SER A 145 -28.20 37.13 -13.03
C SER A 145 -29.43 36.86 -12.18
N SER A 146 -29.74 37.83 -11.33
CA SER A 146 -31.04 38.10 -10.72
C SER A 146 -32.14 38.27 -11.77
N LYS A 147 -33.23 37.50 -11.59
CA LYS A 147 -34.62 37.69 -12.04
C LYS A 147 -35.34 36.40 -11.60
N LYS A 148 -36.47 36.41 -10.91
CA LYS A 148 -37.60 37.33 -10.93
C LYS A 148 -38.47 37.03 -9.70
#